data_AF-A0A961KHS4-F1
#
_entry.id   AF-A0A961KHS4-F1
#
_cell.length_a   1.000
_cell.length_b   1.000
_cell.length_c   1.000
_cell.angle_alpha   90.00
_cell.angle_beta   90.00
_cell.angle_gamma   90.00
#
_symmetry.space_group_name_H-M   'P 1'
#
loop_
_entity.id
_entity.type
_entity.pdbx_description
1 polymer ?
#
loop_
_entity_poly.entity_id
_entity_poly.type
_entity_poly.pdbx_seq_one_letter_code
_entity_poly.pdbx_strand_id
1 'polypeptide(L)'
;SIRRLMEAHHGWIFNAAVQSVQVNSIQLMKLLVLSGQFIAATSEVDAAAELHQGMLRFVPINDKDMFQQSFSVISNALIPASATTQKIIAIAVEILEHQVVAGKPAG
;
A
#
# COMPACT_ATOMS: atom_id res chain seq x y z
N SER A 1 -1.60 -8.69 -6.75
CA SER A 1 -1.04 -8.19 -5.48
C SER A 1 0.45 -7.93 -5.66
N ILE A 2 1.05 -7.05 -4.85
CA ILE A 2 2.49 -6.73 -4.92
C ILE A 2 3.37 -7.99 -4.81
N ARG A 3 2.97 -8.95 -3.97
CA ARG A 3 3.65 -10.24 -3.83
C ARG A 3 3.74 -11.03 -5.14
N ARG A 4 2.61 -11.22 -5.85
CA ARG A 4 2.58 -12.05 -7.06
C ARG A 4 3.47 -11.47 -8.17
N LEU A 5 3.58 -10.15 -8.22
CA LEU A 5 4.50 -9.44 -9.10
C LEU A 5 5.95 -9.68 -8.68
N MET A 6 6.27 -9.51 -7.39
CA MET A 6 7.61 -9.79 -6.89
C MET A 6 8.01 -11.26 -7.07
N GLU A 7 7.10 -12.21 -6.93
CA GLU A 7 7.39 -13.63 -7.18
C GLU A 7 7.68 -13.89 -8.66
N ALA A 8 6.94 -13.24 -9.57
CA ALA A 8 7.11 -13.42 -11.01
C ALA A 8 8.42 -12.81 -11.56
N HIS A 9 8.83 -11.65 -11.05
CA HIS A 9 9.99 -10.90 -11.56
C HIS A 9 11.23 -11.00 -10.67
N HIS A 10 11.04 -11.18 -9.36
CA HIS A 10 12.09 -11.09 -8.33
C HIS A 10 12.04 -12.27 -7.35
N GLY A 11 11.54 -13.43 -7.79
CA GLY A 11 11.33 -14.62 -6.95
C GLY A 11 12.58 -15.10 -6.19
N TRP A 12 13.76 -14.75 -6.71
CA TRP A 12 15.05 -15.01 -6.06
C TRP A 12 15.18 -14.37 -4.67
N ILE A 13 14.52 -13.22 -4.42
CA ILE A 13 14.53 -12.54 -3.11
C ILE A 13 13.88 -13.41 -2.04
N PHE A 14 12.79 -14.11 -2.38
CA PHE A 14 12.08 -14.97 -1.44
C PHE A 14 12.79 -16.31 -1.22
N ASN A 15 13.45 -16.83 -2.25
CA ASN A 15 14.24 -18.07 -2.15
C ASN A 15 15.56 -17.88 -1.39
N ALA A 16 16.11 -16.66 -1.39
CA ALA A 16 17.30 -16.31 -0.63
C ALA A 16 17.00 -15.86 0.82
N ALA A 17 15.73 -15.57 1.14
CA ALA A 17 15.35 -15.15 2.47
C ALA A 17 15.37 -16.35 3.44
N VAL A 18 16.22 -16.27 4.47
CA VAL A 18 16.34 -17.30 5.52
C VAL A 18 15.01 -17.52 6.25
N GLN A 19 14.16 -16.49 6.32
CA GLN A 19 12.86 -16.54 6.98
C GLN A 19 11.87 -15.61 6.27
N SER A 20 10.90 -16.18 5.54
CA SER A 20 9.80 -15.43 4.93
C SER A 20 8.52 -15.64 5.73
N VAL A 21 7.86 -14.55 6.15
CA VAL A 21 6.57 -14.60 6.85
C VAL A 21 5.51 -13.93 5.98
N GLN A 22 4.41 -14.62 5.72
CA GLN A 22 3.24 -14.03 5.11
C GLN A 22 2.30 -13.51 6.20
N VAL A 23 1.94 -12.23 6.10
CA VAL A 23 0.97 -11.59 6.98
C VAL A 23 -0.19 -11.04 6.16
N ASN A 24 -1.40 -11.15 6.71
CA ASN A 24 -2.63 -10.58 6.14
C ASN A 24 -3.06 -9.29 6.86
N SER A 25 -2.27 -8.85 7.84
CA SER A 25 -2.52 -7.68 8.66
C SER A 25 -1.36 -6.70 8.52
N ILE A 26 -1.68 -5.50 8.06
CA ILE A 26 -0.73 -4.38 7.98
C ILE A 26 -0.16 -4.05 9.36
N GLN A 27 -0.97 -4.13 10.42
CA GLN A 27 -0.50 -3.82 11.76
C GLN A 27 0.54 -4.83 12.25
N LEU A 28 0.32 -6.12 11.98
CA LEU A 28 1.30 -7.16 12.32
C LEU A 28 2.59 -6.99 11.49
N MET A 29 2.45 -6.70 10.19
CA MET A 29 3.60 -6.39 9.33
C MET A 29 4.46 -5.27 9.95
N LYS A 30 3.84 -4.16 10.37
CA LYS A 30 4.56 -3.02 10.96
C LYS A 30 5.35 -3.42 12.20
N LEU A 31 4.73 -4.17 13.11
CA LEU A 31 5.40 -4.64 14.33
C LEU A 31 6.60 -5.54 14.00
N LEU A 32 6.49 -6.41 13.00
CA LEU A 32 7.60 -7.24 12.54
C LEU A 32 8.74 -6.41 11.96
N VAL A 33 8.45 -5.44 11.09
CA VAL A 33 9.50 -4.57 10.54
C VAL A 33 10.17 -3.73 11.63
N LEU A 34 9.38 -3.17 12.56
CA LEU A 34 9.90 -2.40 13.70
C LEU A 34 10.78 -3.21 14.66
N SER A 35 10.66 -4.55 14.68
CA SER A 35 11.58 -5.42 15.43
C SER A 35 13.01 -5.41 14.88
N GLY A 36 13.22 -4.87 13.67
CA GLY A 36 14.52 -4.80 13.00
C GLY A 36 14.96 -6.11 12.32
N GLN A 37 14.17 -7.18 12.43
CA GLN A 37 14.50 -8.50 11.86
C GLN A 37 13.86 -8.76 10.49
N PHE A 38 12.91 -7.92 10.08
CA PHE A 38 12.12 -8.12 8.87
C PHE A 38 12.13 -6.88 7.99
N ILE A 39 12.07 -7.13 6.68
CA ILE A 39 11.76 -6.14 5.66
C ILE A 39 10.41 -6.52 5.06
N ALA A 40 9.56 -5.54 4.77
CA ALA A 40 8.28 -5.76 4.12
C ALA A 40 8.20 -5.02 2.79
N ALA A 41 7.59 -5.67 1.79
CA ALA A 41 7.17 -5.03 0.56
C ALA A 41 5.71 -4.61 0.68
N THR A 42 5.47 -3.30 0.73
CA THR A 42 4.13 -2.71 0.93
C THR A 42 4.05 -1.34 0.25
N SER A 43 2.86 -0.76 0.14
CA SER A 43 2.73 0.63 -0.33
C SER A 43 3.25 1.62 0.73
N GLU A 44 3.72 2.79 0.29
CA GLU A 44 4.16 3.84 1.20
C GLU A 44 3.04 4.32 2.13
N VAL A 45 1.81 4.38 1.59
CA VAL A 45 0.60 4.79 2.33
C VAL A 45 0.34 3.90 3.54
N ASP A 46 0.61 2.59 3.43
CA ASP A 46 0.37 1.65 4.53
C ASP A 46 1.25 1.95 5.76
N ALA A 47 2.45 2.51 5.57
CA ALA A 47 3.41 2.82 6.62
C ALA A 47 3.61 4.33 6.85
N ALA A 48 2.74 5.18 6.29
CA ALA A 48 2.94 6.63 6.26
C ALA A 48 3.17 7.25 7.65
N ALA A 49 2.47 6.78 8.69
CA ALA A 49 2.63 7.29 10.04
C ALA A 49 4.03 6.97 10.61
N GLU A 50 4.49 5.75 10.45
CA GLU A 50 5.80 5.30 10.94
C GLU A 50 6.95 5.94 10.16
N LEU A 51 6.74 6.22 8.87
CA LEU A 51 7.67 6.97 8.02
C LEU A 51 7.78 8.43 8.49
N HIS A 52 6.64 9.10 8.73
CA HIS A 52 6.63 10.48 9.24
C HIS A 52 7.29 10.60 10.62
N GLN A 53 7.14 9.58 11.46
CA GLN A 53 7.76 9.52 12.77
C GLN A 53 9.25 9.10 12.73
N GLY A 54 9.79 8.79 11.54
CA GLY A 54 11.17 8.35 11.35
C GLY A 54 11.48 6.97 11.94
N MET A 55 10.46 6.19 12.29
CA MET A 55 10.63 4.84 12.86
C MET A 55 10.94 3.82 11.78
N LEU A 56 10.44 4.05 10.56
CA LEU A 56 10.72 3.23 9.38
C LEU A 56 11.34 4.07 8.27
N ARG A 57 12.01 3.40 7.33
CA ARG A 57 12.51 4.01 6.10
C ARG A 57 11.90 3.30 4.91
N PHE A 58 11.30 4.08 4.01
CA PHE A 58 10.80 3.58 2.74
C PHE A 58 11.93 3.48 1.73
N VAL A 59 11.98 2.38 0.99
CA VAL A 59 12.92 2.17 -0.13
C VAL A 59 12.07 1.97 -1.39
N PRO A 60 11.99 2.96 -2.29
CA PRO A 60 11.15 2.85 -3.48
C PRO A 60 11.73 1.79 -4.42
N ILE A 61 10.85 0.89 -4.89
CA ILE A 61 11.18 -0.06 -5.95
C ILE A 61 10.77 0.58 -7.26
N ASN A 62 11.75 1.11 -8.00
CA ASN A 62 11.54 1.72 -9.32
C ASN A 62 11.77 0.68 -10.40
N ASP A 63 10.71 -0.04 -10.76
CA ASP A 63 10.70 -0.97 -11.90
C ASP A 63 9.71 -0.47 -12.96
N LYS A 64 10.09 -0.53 -14.23
CA LYS A 64 9.22 -0.10 -15.34
C LYS A 64 8.02 -1.02 -15.51
N ASP A 65 8.16 -2.26 -15.06
CA ASP A 65 7.12 -3.28 -15.11
C ASP A 65 6.33 -3.36 -13.78
N MET A 66 6.59 -2.45 -12.84
CA MET A 66 5.81 -2.42 -11.60
C MET A 66 4.39 -1.92 -11.82
N PHE A 67 3.43 -2.72 -11.38
CA PHE A 67 2.01 -2.40 -11.47
C PHE A 67 1.67 -1.13 -10.67
N GLN A 68 1.02 -0.16 -11.31
CA GLN A 68 0.51 1.03 -10.65
C GLN A 68 -0.66 0.66 -9.74
N GLN A 69 -0.47 0.82 -8.42
CA GLN A 69 -1.56 0.60 -7.46
C GLN A 69 -2.59 1.72 -7.61
N SER A 70 -3.87 1.36 -7.71
CA SER A 70 -4.98 2.30 -7.78
C SER A 70 -5.95 2.08 -6.62
N PHE A 71 -6.54 3.17 -6.15
CA PHE A 71 -7.62 3.18 -5.18
C PHE A 71 -8.91 3.59 -5.89
N SER A 72 -10.00 2.89 -5.61
CA SER A 72 -11.30 3.16 -6.23
C SER A 72 -12.40 3.12 -5.19
N VAL A 73 -13.37 4.02 -5.31
CA VAL A 73 -14.62 3.97 -4.54
C VAL A 73 -15.62 3.13 -5.33
N ILE A 74 -16.16 2.09 -4.70
CA ILE A 74 -17.16 1.21 -5.32
C ILE A 74 -18.44 1.30 -4.51
N SER A 75 -19.56 1.54 -5.20
CA SER A 75 -20.91 1.53 -4.63
C SER A 75 -21.79 0.52 -5.34
N ASN A 76 -22.79 -0.02 -4.65
CA ASN A 76 -23.75 -0.92 -5.27
C ASN A 76 -24.73 -0.12 -6.14
N ALA A 77 -24.64 -0.28 -7.47
CA ALA A 77 -25.51 0.39 -8.43
C ALA A 77 -26.99 -0.03 -8.33
N LEU A 78 -27.30 -1.17 -7.71
CA LEU A 78 -28.67 -1.67 -7.54
C LEU A 78 -29.38 -1.05 -6.33
N ILE A 79 -28.64 -0.37 -5.44
CA ILE A 79 -29.21 0.29 -4.26
C ILE A 79 -29.25 1.79 -4.54
N PRO A 80 -30.44 2.42 -4.59
CA PRO A 80 -30.55 3.86 -4.77
C PRO A 80 -29.71 4.60 -3.73
N ALA A 81 -28.75 5.40 -4.19
CA ALA A 81 -27.86 6.14 -3.30
C ALA A 81 -28.64 7.26 -2.60
N SER A 82 -28.77 7.15 -1.28
CA SER A 82 -29.30 8.23 -0.44
C SER A 82 -28.43 9.50 -0.59
N ALA A 83 -28.98 10.67 -0.24
CA ALA A 83 -28.22 11.91 -0.23
C ALA A 83 -26.95 11.80 0.66
N THR A 84 -27.02 11.05 1.76
CA THR A 84 -25.86 10.78 2.63
C THR A 84 -24.82 9.91 1.91
N THR A 85 -25.26 8.86 1.21
CA THR A 85 -24.35 7.97 0.44
C THR A 85 -23.61 8.76 -0.63
N GLN A 86 -24.31 9.63 -1.37
CA GLN A 86 -23.69 10.48 -2.40
C GLN A 86 -22.65 11.43 -1.80
N LYS A 87 -22.97 12.07 -0.66
CA LYS A 87 -22.01 12.93 0.06
C LYS A 87 -20.77 12.15 0.51
N ILE A 88 -20.93 10.95 1.06
CA ILE A 88 -19.81 10.11 1.49
C ILE A 88 -18.92 9.73 0.30
N ILE A 89 -19.54 9.34 -0.83
CA ILE A 89 -18.79 9.02 -2.06
C ILE A 89 -17.98 10.23 -2.53
N ALA A 90 -18.60 11.42 -2.58
CA ALA A 90 -17.91 12.65 -2.99
C ALA A 90 -16.69 12.95 -2.10
N ILE A 91 -16.86 12.89 -0.77
CA ILE A 91 -15.76 13.10 0.19
C ILE A 91 -14.67 12.05 0.01
N ALA A 92 -15.03 10.77 -0.18
CA ALA A 92 -14.06 9.71 -0.37
C ALA A 92 -13.23 9.91 -1.66
N VAL A 93 -13.87 10.34 -2.75
CA VAL A 93 -13.18 10.66 -4.02
C VAL A 93 -12.21 11.83 -3.81
N GLU A 94 -12.66 12.92 -3.20
CA GLU A 94 -11.82 14.09 -2.91
C GLU A 94 -10.58 13.73 -2.08
N ILE A 95 -10.75 12.94 -1.02
CA ILE A 95 -9.64 12.47 -0.18
C ILE A 95 -8.66 11.62 -1.00
N LEU A 96 -9.15 10.71 -1.83
CA LEU A 96 -8.31 9.84 -2.65
C LEU A 96 -7.51 10.64 -3.69
N GLU A 97 -8.13 11.63 -4.34
CA GLU A 97 -7.45 12.52 -5.28
C GLU A 97 -6.32 13.30 -4.60
N HIS A 98 -6.52 13.80 -3.38
CA HIS A 98 -5.49 14.51 -2.63
C HIS A 98 -4.32 13.61 -2.19
N GLN A 99 -4.59 12.35 -1.82
CA GLN A 99 -3.54 11.39 -1.43
C GLN A 99 -2.69 10.92 -2.61
N VAL A 100 -3.27 10.82 -3.81
CA VAL A 100 -2.53 10.48 -5.05
C VAL A 100 -1.51 11.57 -5.42
N VAL A 101 -1.80 12.84 -5.10
CA VAL A 101 -0.89 13.96 -5.38
C VAL A 101 0.27 14.03 -4.37
N ALA A 102 0.03 13.68 -3.10
CA ALA A 102 1.04 13.71 -2.05
C ALA A 102 2.09 12.58 -2.14
N GLY A 103 1.77 11.46 -2.80
CA GLY A 103 2.68 10.32 -3.02
C GLY A 103 3.54 10.40 -4.28
N LYS A 104 3.58 11.54 -4.98
CA LYS A 104 4.42 11.71 -6.18
C LYS A 104 5.85 12.06 -5.74
N PRO A 105 6.88 11.24 -6.04
CA PRO A 105 8.25 11.61 -5.72
C PRO A 105 8.61 12.90 -6.48
N ALA A 106 9.19 13.86 -5.76
CA ALA A 106 9.89 14.98 -6.39
C ALA A 106 10.95 14.39 -7.34
N GLY A 107 10.85 14.77 -8.62
CA GLY A 107 11.77 14.33 -9.67
C GLY A 107 13.21 14.79 -9.45
#